data_AF-A0A7Z0Q147-F1
#
_entry.id   AF-A0A7Z0Q147-F1
#
_cell.length_a   1.000
_cell.length_b   1.000
_cell.length_c   1.000
_cell.angle_alpha   90.00
_cell.angle_beta   90.00
_cell.angle_gamma   90.00
#
_symmetry.space_group_name_H-M   'P 1'
#
loop_
_entity.id
_entity.type
_entity.pdbx_description
1 polymer ?
#
loop_
_entity_poly.entity_id
_entity_poly.type
_entity_poly.pdbx_seq_one_letter_code
_entity_poly.pdbx_strand_id
1 'polypeptide(L)'
;MSEGALYVYALLPDAPGEPAEGVTGLDDRPLRLLRAPGTGLAALVHDGPPEPFEGGDEKVRRWVVEQDRAVVAVWERTGAVLPMTFNVLVAPGEDAGAEDRLRSWLGEHAEELASRLRELEGRAELRVELTVDRAAATGDDERARALEAEMQTRSPGMRRLLAKKLEGLRKEATERLADGIHADVRRRLAAVVED
;
A
#
# COMPACT_ATOMS: atom_id res chain seq x y z
N MET A 1 -3.44 -7.73 35.49
CA MET A 1 -4.20 -7.90 34.24
C MET A 1 -3.73 -6.81 33.32
N SER A 2 -3.26 -7.13 32.12
CA SER A 2 -2.60 -6.14 31.25
C SER A 2 -3.62 -5.10 30.81
N GLU A 3 -3.53 -3.87 31.33
CA GLU A 3 -4.33 -2.69 30.92
C GLU A 3 -3.90 -2.14 29.54
N GLY A 4 -3.30 -2.98 28.70
CA GLY A 4 -2.81 -2.60 27.37
C GLY A 4 -3.90 -2.65 26.31
N ALA A 5 -3.78 -1.78 25.31
CA ALA A 5 -4.51 -1.89 24.07
C ALA A 5 -3.82 -2.89 23.12
N LEU A 6 -4.53 -3.25 22.05
CA LEU A 6 -3.97 -3.99 20.93
C LEU A 6 -3.88 -3.07 19.72
N TYR A 7 -2.73 -3.05 19.05
CA TYR A 7 -2.67 -2.52 17.70
C TYR A 7 -2.85 -3.67 16.71
N VAL A 8 -3.73 -3.47 15.74
CA VAL A 8 -4.16 -4.50 14.80
C VAL A 8 -3.56 -4.21 13.42
N TYR A 9 -2.75 -5.15 12.93
CA TYR A 9 -2.05 -5.03 11.64
C TYR A 9 -2.90 -5.56 10.50
N ALA A 10 -3.50 -6.73 10.70
CA ALA A 10 -4.29 -7.43 9.71
C ALA A 10 -5.20 -8.48 10.36
N LEU A 11 -6.22 -8.88 9.62
CA LEU A 11 -7.05 -10.05 9.90
C LEU A 11 -6.65 -11.18 8.95
N LEU A 12 -6.71 -12.42 9.40
CA LEU A 12 -6.24 -13.57 8.65
C LEU A 12 -7.05 -14.83 8.99
N PRO A 13 -7.00 -15.87 8.13
CA PRO A 13 -7.57 -17.17 8.47
C PRO A 13 -6.88 -17.74 9.72
N ASP A 14 -7.65 -18.42 10.56
CA ASP A 14 -7.13 -19.17 11.71
C ASP A 14 -6.45 -20.47 11.24
N ALA A 15 -5.28 -20.33 10.62
CA ALA A 15 -4.49 -21.45 10.11
C ALA A 15 -3.66 -22.11 11.23
N PRO A 16 -3.36 -23.43 11.14
CA PRO A 16 -2.43 -24.08 12.05
C PRO A 16 -1.03 -23.46 12.03
N GLY A 17 -0.33 -23.55 13.17
CA GLY A 17 1.04 -23.00 13.33
C GLY A 17 1.05 -21.53 13.73
N GLU A 18 2.24 -20.95 13.85
CA GLU A 18 2.45 -19.58 14.34
C GLU A 18 3.08 -18.70 13.25
N PRO A 19 2.31 -18.21 12.26
CA PRO A 19 2.84 -17.41 11.16
C PRO A 19 3.43 -16.07 11.62
N ALA A 20 3.07 -15.59 12.82
CA ALA A 20 3.67 -14.39 13.42
C ALA A 20 5.05 -14.66 14.07
N GLU A 21 5.49 -15.92 14.19
CA GLU A 21 6.74 -16.26 14.87
C GLU A 21 7.95 -15.59 14.19
N GLY A 22 8.74 -14.89 15.00
CA GLY A 22 9.91 -14.14 14.53
C GLY A 22 9.60 -12.88 13.72
N VAL A 23 8.32 -12.49 13.58
CA VAL A 23 7.93 -11.24 12.92
C VAL A 23 7.79 -10.13 13.95
N THR A 24 8.35 -8.97 13.65
CA THR A 24 8.21 -7.75 14.46
C THR A 24 7.37 -6.72 13.71
N GLY A 25 6.65 -5.91 14.49
CA GLY A 25 5.88 -4.78 13.99
C GLY A 25 6.56 -3.46 14.29
N LEU A 26 5.74 -2.43 14.60
CA LEU A 26 6.21 -1.09 14.89
C LEU A 26 7.20 -1.09 16.06
N ASP A 27 8.33 -0.39 15.89
CA ASP A 27 9.40 -0.25 16.88
C ASP A 27 9.89 -1.61 17.43
N ASP A 28 10.06 -2.59 16.54
CA ASP A 28 10.57 -3.95 16.82
C ASP A 28 9.73 -4.78 17.81
N ARG A 29 8.48 -4.38 18.06
CA ARG A 29 7.61 -5.11 18.98
C ARG A 29 7.22 -6.48 18.40
N PRO A 30 7.31 -7.56 19.20
CA PRO A 30 6.98 -8.90 18.74
C PRO A 30 5.48 -8.99 18.41
N LEU A 31 5.16 -9.62 17.28
CA LEU A 31 3.79 -9.87 16.88
C LEU A 31 3.28 -11.21 17.41
N ARG A 32 1.97 -11.30 17.57
CA ARG A 32 1.28 -12.54 17.92
C ARG A 32 -0.07 -12.61 17.22
N LEU A 33 -0.61 -13.82 17.16
CA LEU A 33 -1.98 -14.03 16.73
C LEU A 33 -2.94 -13.95 17.92
N LEU A 34 -3.98 -13.13 17.77
CA LEU A 34 -5.18 -13.24 18.58
C LEU A 34 -6.20 -14.08 17.81
N ARG A 35 -6.32 -15.36 18.17
CA ARG A 35 -7.33 -16.26 17.60
C ARG A 35 -8.71 -15.98 18.19
N ALA A 36 -9.74 -16.02 17.36
CA ALA A 36 -11.15 -15.93 17.75
C ALA A 36 -11.82 -17.31 17.60
N PRO A 37 -11.90 -18.11 18.68
CA PRO A 37 -12.35 -19.50 18.59
C PRO A 37 -13.73 -19.64 17.96
N GLY A 38 -13.91 -20.65 17.09
CA GLY A 38 -15.18 -20.95 16.44
C GLY A 38 -15.52 -20.07 15.23
N THR A 39 -14.72 -19.04 14.94
CA THR A 39 -14.94 -18.14 13.78
C THR A 39 -14.09 -18.53 12.56
N GLY A 40 -12.99 -19.25 12.77
CA GLY A 40 -11.98 -19.49 11.72
C GLY A 40 -11.13 -18.26 11.39
N LEU A 41 -11.14 -17.23 12.26
CA LEU A 41 -10.41 -15.98 12.09
C LEU A 41 -9.40 -15.76 13.21
N ALA A 42 -8.33 -15.06 12.85
CA ALA A 42 -7.36 -14.50 13.78
C ALA A 42 -7.00 -13.06 13.40
N ALA A 43 -6.49 -12.30 14.36
CA ALA A 43 -5.93 -10.98 14.15
C ALA A 43 -4.41 -11.00 14.43
N LEU A 44 -3.64 -10.36 13.57
CA LEU A 44 -2.22 -10.09 13.79
C LEU A 44 -2.10 -8.82 14.64
N VAL A 45 -1.56 -8.96 15.84
CA VAL A 45 -1.52 -7.88 16.83
C VAL A 45 -0.20 -7.83 17.58
N HIS A 46 0.02 -6.71 18.25
CA HIS A 46 0.93 -6.63 19.40
C HIS A 46 0.28 -5.83 20.53
N ASP A 47 0.78 -6.03 21.74
CA ASP A 47 0.35 -5.29 22.92
C ASP A 47 1.01 -3.90 22.94
N GLY A 48 0.20 -2.88 23.24
CA GLY A 48 0.62 -1.49 23.15
C GLY A 48 -0.15 -0.53 24.04
N PRO A 49 0.31 0.73 24.11
CA PRO A 49 -0.47 1.82 24.70
C PRO A 49 -1.80 2.02 23.95
N PRO A 50 -2.87 2.48 24.62
CA PRO A 50 -4.11 2.89 23.96
C PRO A 50 -3.96 4.18 23.15
N GLU A 51 -2.86 4.91 23.32
CA GLU A 51 -2.59 6.13 22.56
C GLU A 51 -2.22 5.84 21.10
N PRO A 52 -2.80 6.59 20.15
CA PRO A 52 -2.39 6.58 18.75
C PRO A 52 -0.89 6.83 18.56
N PHE A 53 -0.31 6.19 17.54
CA PHE A 53 1.05 6.49 17.12
C PHE A 53 1.12 7.87 16.48
N GLU A 54 1.84 8.79 17.14
CA GLU A 54 2.01 10.17 16.71
C GLU A 54 3.50 10.53 16.53
N GLY A 55 3.78 11.42 15.59
CA GLY A 55 5.13 11.88 15.28
C GLY A 55 5.19 12.69 13.99
N GLY A 56 6.38 13.19 13.65
CA GLY A 56 6.62 13.84 12.36
C GLY A 56 6.57 12.85 11.19
N ASP A 57 6.42 13.38 9.97
CA ASP A 57 6.23 12.62 8.73
C ASP A 57 7.24 11.47 8.53
N GLU A 58 8.51 11.69 8.85
CA GLU A 58 9.55 10.67 8.69
C GLU A 58 9.32 9.47 9.62
N LYS A 59 8.91 9.72 10.85
CA LYS A 59 8.60 8.69 11.84
C LYS A 59 7.35 7.90 11.43
N VAL A 60 6.30 8.61 11.00
CA VAL A 60 5.06 7.99 10.52
C VAL A 60 5.33 7.14 9.28
N ARG A 61 6.11 7.64 8.31
CA ARG A 61 6.51 6.86 7.13
C ARG A 61 7.26 5.59 7.49
N ARG A 62 8.18 5.65 8.46
CA ARG A 62 8.90 4.48 8.95
C ARG A 62 7.93 3.43 9.49
N TRP A 63 7.00 3.83 10.36
CA TRP A 63 6.02 2.89 10.95
C TRP A 63 5.07 2.29 9.91
N VAL A 64 4.65 3.05 8.90
CA VAL A 64 3.85 2.51 7.80
C VAL A 64 4.61 1.43 7.04
N VAL A 65 5.91 1.64 6.78
CA VAL A 65 6.77 0.64 6.13
C VAL A 65 6.99 -0.58 7.02
N GLU A 66 7.13 -0.41 8.34
CA GLU A 66 7.25 -1.51 9.30
C GLU A 66 5.96 -2.35 9.36
N GLN A 67 4.79 -1.71 9.39
CA GLN A 67 3.50 -2.39 9.32
C GLN A 67 3.35 -3.18 8.02
N ASP A 68 3.66 -2.57 6.87
CA ASP A 68 3.57 -3.24 5.57
C ASP A 68 4.45 -4.50 5.52
N ARG A 69 5.71 -4.39 5.97
CA ARG A 69 6.63 -5.55 6.05
C ARG A 69 6.08 -6.67 6.91
N ALA A 70 5.52 -6.33 8.08
CA ALA A 70 4.92 -7.32 8.98
C ALA A 70 3.73 -8.05 8.33
N VAL A 71 2.83 -7.29 7.69
CA VAL A 71 1.66 -7.82 7.00
C VAL A 71 2.09 -8.74 5.85
N VAL A 72 3.03 -8.31 5.01
CA VAL A 72 3.56 -9.11 3.89
C VAL A 72 4.20 -10.40 4.40
N ALA A 73 5.03 -10.34 5.44
CA ALA A 73 5.70 -11.52 6.00
C ALA A 73 4.71 -12.58 6.53
N VAL A 74 3.57 -12.14 7.10
CA VAL A 74 2.51 -13.05 7.55
C VAL A 74 1.68 -13.55 6.36
N TRP A 75 1.36 -12.68 5.40
CA TRP A 75 0.65 -13.06 4.18
C TRP A 75 1.38 -14.14 3.38
N GLU A 76 2.70 -14.06 3.23
CA GLU A 76 3.51 -15.10 2.57
C GLU A 76 3.39 -16.48 3.24
N ARG A 77 3.04 -16.52 4.53
CA ARG A 77 2.88 -17.74 5.33
C ARG A 77 1.44 -18.23 5.39
N THR A 78 0.45 -17.34 5.25
CA THR A 78 -0.98 -17.66 5.39
C THR A 78 -1.74 -17.68 4.08
N GLY A 79 -1.19 -17.10 3.00
CA GLY A 79 -1.80 -17.02 1.67
C GLY A 79 -2.90 -15.96 1.52
N ALA A 80 -3.53 -15.53 2.62
CA ALA A 80 -4.55 -14.48 2.60
C ALA A 80 -4.50 -13.65 3.90
N VAL A 81 -4.69 -12.33 3.74
CA VAL A 81 -4.83 -11.36 4.83
C VAL A 81 -5.77 -10.22 4.41
N LEU A 82 -6.42 -9.59 5.39
CA LEU A 82 -7.10 -8.31 5.24
C LEU A 82 -6.29 -7.26 6.03
N PRO A 83 -5.47 -6.43 5.36
CA PRO A 83 -4.67 -5.43 6.04
C PRO A 83 -5.56 -4.36 6.68
N MET A 84 -5.25 -3.99 7.91
CA MET A 84 -5.85 -2.81 8.53
C MET A 84 -5.15 -1.56 8.04
N THR A 85 -5.86 -0.43 8.04
CA THR A 85 -5.23 0.87 7.87
C THR A 85 -4.26 1.14 9.02
N PHE A 86 -3.29 2.02 8.80
CA PHE A 86 -2.38 2.46 9.86
C PHE A 86 -3.15 2.97 11.08
N ASN A 87 -2.66 2.61 12.27
CA ASN A 87 -3.13 3.13 13.57
C ASN A 87 -4.51 2.61 14.04
N VAL A 88 -4.86 1.37 13.72
CA VAL A 88 -6.04 0.71 14.29
C VAL A 88 -5.71 0.13 15.66
N LEU A 89 -6.35 0.67 16.68
CA LEU A 89 -6.17 0.30 18.08
C LEU A 89 -7.48 -0.22 18.68
N VAL A 90 -7.38 -1.28 19.49
CA VAL A 90 -8.47 -1.78 20.35
C VAL A 90 -8.07 -1.53 21.79
N ALA A 91 -8.68 -0.51 22.40
CA ALA A 91 -8.51 -0.23 23.82
C ALA A 91 -9.41 -1.12 24.68
N PRO A 92 -9.02 -1.42 25.94
CA PRO A 92 -9.94 -2.02 26.90
C PRO A 92 -11.18 -1.12 27.09
N GLY A 93 -12.33 -1.75 27.33
CA GLY A 93 -13.55 -1.08 27.75
C GLY A 93 -13.72 -1.12 29.26
N GLU A 94 -14.86 -0.60 29.76
CA GLU A 94 -15.18 -0.61 31.20
C GLU A 94 -15.30 -2.03 31.75
N ASP A 95 -15.92 -2.94 30.99
CA ASP A 95 -16.25 -4.31 31.43
C ASP A 95 -15.47 -5.42 30.69
N ALA A 96 -14.64 -5.08 29.71
CA ALA A 96 -13.97 -6.06 28.86
C ALA A 96 -12.56 -5.62 28.43
N GLY A 97 -11.61 -6.55 28.46
CA GLY A 97 -10.25 -6.32 27.97
C GLY A 97 -10.21 -6.15 26.44
N ALA A 98 -9.12 -5.58 25.93
CA ALA A 98 -8.94 -5.34 24.50
C ALA A 98 -9.06 -6.63 23.65
N GLU A 99 -8.51 -7.74 24.14
CA GLU A 99 -8.63 -9.04 23.45
C GLU A 99 -10.08 -9.51 23.32
N ASP A 100 -10.86 -9.44 24.39
CA ASP A 100 -12.25 -9.93 24.40
C ASP A 100 -13.13 -9.07 23.50
N ARG A 101 -12.87 -7.75 23.47
CA ARG A 101 -13.53 -6.83 22.54
C ARG A 101 -13.20 -7.16 21.09
N LEU A 102 -11.93 -7.42 20.76
CA LEU A 102 -11.54 -7.79 19.40
C LEU A 102 -12.11 -9.16 19.01
N ARG A 103 -12.12 -10.14 19.91
CA ARG A 103 -12.76 -11.45 19.66
C ARG A 103 -14.26 -11.32 19.43
N SER A 104 -14.97 -10.50 20.23
CA SER A 104 -16.41 -10.25 20.03
C SER A 104 -16.68 -9.65 18.66
N TRP A 105 -15.92 -8.62 18.28
CA TRP A 105 -16.05 -7.98 16.98
C TRP A 105 -15.76 -8.95 15.82
N LEU A 106 -14.71 -9.77 15.93
CA LEU A 106 -14.43 -10.82 14.94
C LEU A 106 -15.57 -11.84 14.84
N GLY A 107 -16.20 -12.19 15.96
CA GLY A 107 -17.35 -13.08 16.01
C GLY A 107 -18.59 -12.50 15.33
N GLU A 108 -18.88 -11.22 15.59
CA GLU A 108 -20.00 -10.49 14.98
C GLU A 108 -19.88 -10.36 13.46
N HIS A 109 -18.65 -10.24 12.95
CA HIS A 109 -18.36 -10.08 11.53
C HIS A 109 -17.80 -11.35 10.85
N ALA A 110 -17.88 -12.50 11.52
CA ALA A 110 -17.13 -13.70 11.12
C ALA A 110 -17.43 -14.16 9.68
N GLU A 111 -18.71 -14.20 9.30
CA GLU A 111 -19.14 -14.68 7.98
C GLU A 111 -18.63 -13.77 6.85
N GLU A 112 -18.80 -12.46 7.02
CA GLU A 112 -18.36 -11.45 6.06
C GLU A 112 -16.84 -11.49 5.85
N LEU A 113 -16.08 -11.47 6.95
CA LEU A 113 -14.62 -11.45 6.91
C LEU A 113 -14.05 -12.76 6.34
N ALA A 114 -14.63 -13.90 6.73
CA ALA A 114 -14.22 -15.19 6.19
C ALA A 114 -14.54 -15.30 4.69
N SER A 115 -15.64 -14.71 4.21
CA SER A 115 -15.93 -14.66 2.77
C SER A 115 -14.87 -13.89 2.01
N ARG A 116 -14.51 -12.68 2.49
CA ARG A 116 -13.47 -11.86 1.86
C ARG A 116 -12.11 -12.55 1.83
N LEU A 117 -11.73 -13.22 2.92
CA LEU A 117 -10.46 -13.96 2.97
C LEU A 117 -10.42 -15.13 1.97
N ARG A 118 -11.54 -15.87 1.80
CA ARG A 118 -11.63 -16.92 0.78
C ARG A 118 -11.53 -16.36 -0.64
N GLU A 119 -12.10 -15.19 -0.89
CA GLU A 119 -11.96 -14.51 -2.19
C GLU A 119 -10.50 -14.10 -2.49
N LEU A 120 -9.65 -13.97 -1.47
CA LEU A 120 -8.24 -13.62 -1.65
C LEU A 120 -7.31 -14.84 -1.68
N GLU A 121 -7.82 -16.04 -1.42
CA GLU A 121 -6.99 -17.24 -1.34
C GLU A 121 -6.30 -17.55 -2.67
N GLY A 122 -4.97 -17.65 -2.63
CA GLY A 122 -4.15 -17.88 -3.83
C GLY A 122 -4.05 -16.68 -4.78
N ARG A 123 -4.52 -15.49 -4.34
CA ARG A 123 -4.46 -14.25 -5.11
C ARG A 123 -3.49 -13.25 -4.48
N ALA A 124 -3.03 -12.30 -5.29
CA ALA A 124 -2.18 -11.20 -4.85
C ALA A 124 -2.62 -9.90 -5.53
N GLU A 125 -2.56 -8.79 -4.81
CA GLU A 125 -2.74 -7.47 -5.39
C GLU A 125 -1.41 -6.96 -5.94
N LEU A 126 -1.42 -6.49 -7.18
CA LEU A 126 -0.24 -5.92 -7.84
C LEU A 126 -0.55 -4.51 -8.33
N ARG A 127 0.28 -3.55 -7.95
CA ARG A 127 0.24 -2.19 -8.49
C ARG A 127 1.32 -2.01 -9.55
N VAL A 128 0.91 -1.64 -10.76
CA VAL A 128 1.81 -1.27 -11.85
C VAL A 128 1.79 0.25 -12.01
N GLU A 129 2.95 0.89 -11.79
CA GLU A 129 3.13 2.31 -12.01
C GLU A 129 4.05 2.56 -13.21
N LEU A 130 3.62 3.43 -14.12
CA LEU A 130 4.35 3.75 -15.34
C LEU A 130 4.76 5.22 -15.30
N THR A 131 6.06 5.47 -15.37
CA THR A 131 6.62 6.83 -15.43
C THR A 131 7.27 7.05 -16.79
N VAL A 132 6.93 8.16 -17.44
CA VAL A 132 7.50 8.56 -18.74
C VAL A 132 8.41 9.77 -18.54
N ASP A 133 9.65 9.67 -19.04
CA ASP A 133 10.57 10.80 -19.11
C ASP A 133 10.15 11.75 -20.24
N ARG A 134 9.82 12.99 -19.87
CA ARG A 134 9.34 14.03 -20.79
C ARG A 134 10.38 14.48 -21.81
N ALA A 135 11.66 14.47 -21.46
CA ALA A 135 12.72 14.85 -22.37
C ALA A 135 12.93 13.76 -23.42
N ALA A 136 12.96 12.49 -22.97
CA ALA A 136 13.09 11.33 -23.86
C ALA A 136 11.90 11.19 -24.83
N ALA A 137 10.68 11.52 -24.40
CA ALA A 137 9.47 11.43 -25.21
C ALA A 137 9.49 12.29 -26.50
N THR A 138 10.36 13.30 -26.57
CA THR A 138 10.55 14.16 -27.76
C THR A 138 11.92 14.02 -28.41
N GLY A 139 12.74 13.05 -28.01
CA GLY A 139 14.13 12.93 -28.46
C GLY A 139 14.26 12.85 -29.99
N ASP A 140 13.27 12.27 -30.67
CA ASP A 140 13.19 12.14 -32.13
C ASP A 140 12.23 13.13 -32.81
N ASP A 141 11.61 14.05 -32.06
CA ASP A 141 10.73 15.08 -32.64
C ASP A 141 11.57 16.18 -33.30
N GLU A 142 11.52 16.23 -34.64
CA GLU A 142 12.24 17.23 -35.45
C GLU A 142 11.90 18.67 -35.04
N ARG A 143 10.66 18.94 -34.59
CA ARG A 143 10.25 20.27 -34.13
C ARG A 143 10.88 20.61 -32.79
N ALA A 144 11.02 19.64 -31.90
CA ALA A 144 11.73 19.82 -30.63
C ALA A 144 13.21 20.17 -30.87
N ARG A 145 13.88 19.39 -31.74
CA ARG A 145 15.27 19.63 -32.14
C ARG A 145 15.46 21.01 -32.79
N ALA A 146 14.53 21.42 -33.64
CA ALA A 146 14.58 22.74 -34.29
C ALA A 146 14.45 23.89 -33.28
N LEU A 147 13.52 23.78 -32.31
CA LEU A 147 13.36 24.77 -31.24
C LEU A 147 14.61 24.88 -30.36
N GLU A 148 15.23 23.74 -30.01
CA GLU A 148 16.47 23.71 -29.24
C GLU A 148 17.64 24.35 -29.98
N ALA A 149 17.80 24.07 -31.28
CA ALA A 149 18.81 24.69 -32.12
C ALA A 149 18.59 26.20 -32.27
N GLU A 150 17.34 26.63 -32.46
CA GLU A 150 17.00 28.04 -32.55
C GLU A 150 17.33 28.78 -31.25
N MET A 151 17.07 28.18 -30.08
CA MET A 151 17.37 28.79 -28.79
C MET A 151 18.87 29.16 -28.61
N GLN A 152 19.80 28.43 -29.23
CA GLN A 152 21.24 28.68 -29.07
C GLN A 152 21.69 30.04 -29.62
N THR A 153 20.98 30.58 -30.62
CA THR A 153 21.41 31.79 -31.35
C THR A 153 20.56 33.02 -31.03
N ARG A 154 19.56 32.89 -30.16
CA ARG A 154 18.56 33.93 -29.91
C ARG A 154 18.79 34.71 -28.61
N SER A 155 18.19 35.90 -28.55
CA SER A 155 18.24 36.80 -27.39
C SER A 155 17.55 36.20 -26.15
N PRO A 156 17.86 36.64 -24.92
CA PRO A 156 17.30 36.07 -23.70
C PRO A 156 15.76 36.03 -23.66
N GLY A 157 15.09 37.09 -24.11
CA GLY A 157 13.62 37.15 -24.17
C GLY A 157 13.03 36.15 -25.17
N MET A 158 13.66 36.00 -26.33
CA MET A 158 13.23 35.03 -27.34
C MET A 158 13.50 33.58 -26.89
N ARG A 159 14.63 33.31 -26.22
CA ARG A 159 14.92 32.00 -25.63
C ARG A 159 13.85 31.57 -24.64
N ARG A 160 13.35 32.48 -23.80
CA ARG A 160 12.26 32.19 -22.85
C ARG A 160 10.96 31.81 -23.55
N LEU A 161 10.61 32.49 -24.64
CA LEU A 161 9.43 32.15 -25.44
C LEU A 161 9.57 30.77 -26.11
N LEU A 162 10.74 30.49 -26.71
CA LEU A 162 11.02 29.20 -27.34
C LEU A 162 11.05 28.04 -26.33
N ALA A 163 11.61 28.26 -25.13
CA ALA A 163 11.60 27.28 -24.05
C ALA A 163 10.17 26.89 -23.65
N LYS A 164 9.26 27.86 -23.55
CA LYS A 164 7.84 27.60 -23.23
C LYS A 164 7.14 26.81 -24.35
N LYS A 165 7.46 27.07 -25.62
CA LYS A 165 6.95 26.30 -26.75
C LYS A 165 7.45 24.85 -26.71
N LEU A 166 8.74 24.66 -26.43
CA LEU A 166 9.36 23.34 -26.30
C LEU A 166 8.75 22.55 -25.13
N GLU A 167 8.49 23.20 -23.99
CA GLU A 167 7.80 22.60 -22.85
C GLU A 167 6.38 22.11 -23.22
N GLY A 168 5.61 22.94 -23.94
CA GLY A 168 4.29 22.56 -24.43
C GLY A 168 4.36 21.33 -25.35
N LEU A 169 5.28 21.33 -26.32
CA LEU A 169 5.49 20.21 -27.22
C LEU A 169 5.87 18.92 -26.48
N ARG A 170 6.78 19.02 -25.51
CA ARG A 170 7.19 17.91 -24.64
C ARG A 170 6.04 17.35 -23.83
N LYS A 171 5.21 18.22 -23.25
CA LYS A 171 4.02 17.81 -22.52
C LYS A 171 3.06 17.03 -23.42
N GLU A 172 2.70 17.58 -24.57
CA GLU A 172 1.79 16.92 -25.51
C GLU A 172 2.32 15.57 -26.03
N ALA A 173 3.62 15.49 -26.33
CA ALA A 173 4.24 14.24 -26.76
C ALA A 173 4.24 13.19 -25.65
N THR A 174 4.54 13.61 -24.41
CA THR A 174 4.50 12.73 -23.23
C THR A 174 3.08 12.21 -22.98
N GLU A 175 2.07 13.07 -23.04
CA GLU A 175 0.67 12.68 -22.84
C GLU A 175 0.24 11.65 -23.89
N ARG A 176 0.51 11.88 -25.18
CA ARG A 176 0.21 10.90 -26.23
C ARG A 176 0.92 9.57 -26.04
N LEU A 177 2.19 9.61 -25.64
CA LEU A 177 2.97 8.40 -25.38
C LEU A 177 2.41 7.65 -24.16
N ALA A 178 2.10 8.35 -23.08
CA ALA A 178 1.53 7.79 -21.88
C ALA A 178 0.17 7.13 -22.16
N ASP A 179 -0.70 7.77 -22.93
CA ASP A 179 -2.00 7.21 -23.33
C ASP A 179 -1.83 5.91 -24.15
N GLY A 180 -0.89 5.92 -25.09
CA GLY A 180 -0.59 4.74 -25.92
C GLY A 180 -0.03 3.57 -25.11
N ILE A 181 0.95 3.84 -24.24
CA ILE A 181 1.54 2.83 -23.35
C ILE A 181 0.47 2.30 -22.38
N HIS A 182 -0.31 3.19 -21.75
CA HIS A 182 -1.36 2.81 -20.82
C HIS A 182 -2.40 1.90 -21.49
N ALA A 183 -2.85 2.25 -22.69
CA ALA A 183 -3.79 1.42 -23.44
C ALA A 183 -3.23 0.03 -23.79
N ASP A 184 -1.95 -0.07 -24.20
CA ASP A 184 -1.30 -1.35 -24.47
C ASP A 184 -1.13 -2.20 -23.20
N VAL A 185 -0.55 -1.62 -22.15
CA VAL A 185 -0.29 -2.31 -20.89
C VAL A 185 -1.60 -2.77 -20.27
N ARG A 186 -2.63 -1.91 -20.21
CA ARG A 186 -3.95 -2.29 -19.69
C ARG A 186 -4.55 -3.46 -20.46
N ARG A 187 -4.49 -3.45 -21.79
CA ARG A 187 -4.99 -4.56 -22.63
C ARG A 187 -4.26 -5.87 -22.32
N ARG A 188 -2.94 -5.81 -22.14
CA ARG A 188 -2.11 -6.99 -21.86
C ARG A 188 -2.34 -7.54 -20.45
N LEU A 189 -2.48 -6.66 -19.45
CA LEU A 189 -2.79 -7.06 -18.08
C LEU A 189 -4.20 -7.64 -17.96
N ALA A 190 -5.19 -7.04 -18.63
CA ALA A 190 -6.57 -7.55 -18.64
C ALA A 190 -6.72 -8.99 -19.18
N ALA A 191 -5.71 -9.51 -19.88
CA ALA A 191 -5.70 -10.89 -20.36
C ALA A 191 -5.21 -11.92 -19.31
N VAL A 192 -4.64 -11.45 -18.19
CA VAL A 192 -3.98 -12.29 -17.17
C VAL A 192 -4.39 -11.97 -15.74
N VAL A 193 -5.26 -10.98 -15.52
CA VAL A 193 -5.79 -10.62 -14.20
C VAL A 193 -7.26 -11.03 -14.07
N GLU A 194 -7.68 -11.36 -12.86
CA GLU A 194 -9.08 -11.70 -12.56
C GLU A 194 -9.94 -10.44 -12.35
N ASP A 195 -9.31 -9.34 -11.91
CA ASP A 195 -9.86 -7.98 -11.75
C ASP A 195 -8.76 -6.95 -12.11
#